data_AF-A0A7Y6XAM7-F1
#
_entry.id   AF-A0A7Y6XAM7-F1
#
_cell.length_a   1.000
_cell.length_b   1.000
_cell.length_c   1.000
_cell.angle_alpha   90.00
_cell.angle_beta   90.00
_cell.angle_gamma   90.00
#
_symmetry.space_group_name_H-M   'P 1'
#
loop_
_entity.id
_entity.type
_entity.pdbx_description
1 polymer ?
#
loop_
_entity_poly.entity_id
_entity_poly.type
_entity_poly.pdbx_seq_one_letter_code
_entity_poly.pdbx_strand_id
1 'polypeptide(L)'
;MFAAPMRRFLLTAALLCSTLSGLTGCKGACRELSEKLCDCSINSVEKELCLQDAAQEESRVEPTPEDEVICEAKLEGCDCKKIETPEGKRECGIAREGGID
;
A
#
# COMPACT_ATOMS: atom_id res chain seq x y z
N MET A 1 -21.66 -47.87 -30.20
CA MET A 1 -20.85 -48.02 -28.97
C MET A 1 -19.84 -46.89 -28.93
N PHE A 2 -20.20 -45.81 -28.24
CA PHE A 2 -19.38 -44.61 -28.06
C PHE A 2 -18.44 -44.86 -26.87
N ALA A 3 -17.14 -44.92 -27.11
CA ALA A 3 -16.13 -45.01 -26.06
C ALA A 3 -15.14 -43.84 -26.24
N ALA A 4 -15.32 -42.82 -25.41
CA ALA A 4 -14.50 -41.61 -25.37
C ALA A 4 -13.09 -41.89 -24.82
N PRO A 5 -12.06 -41.19 -25.32
CA PRO A 5 -10.85 -40.91 -24.55
C PRO A 5 -10.73 -39.39 -24.27
N MET A 6 -11.84 -38.70 -24.01
CA MET A 6 -11.87 -37.26 -23.69
C MET A 6 -11.71 -37.02 -22.18
N ARG A 7 -10.83 -37.77 -21.50
CA ARG A 7 -10.60 -37.63 -20.05
C ARG A 7 -9.15 -37.28 -19.69
N ARG A 8 -8.22 -37.40 -20.63
CA ARG A 8 -6.79 -37.10 -20.40
C ARG A 8 -6.38 -35.69 -20.80
N PHE A 9 -7.07 -35.09 -21.78
CA PHE A 9 -6.77 -33.73 -22.24
C PHE A 9 -7.32 -32.61 -21.34
N LEU A 10 -8.28 -32.91 -20.45
CA LEU A 10 -8.86 -31.92 -19.55
C LEU A 10 -8.01 -31.66 -18.30
N LEU A 11 -7.05 -32.53 -17.97
CA LEU A 11 -6.22 -32.39 -16.77
C LEU A 11 -4.96 -31.54 -17.01
N THR A 12 -4.51 -31.38 -18.26
CA THR A 12 -3.32 -30.59 -18.60
C THR A 12 -3.62 -29.12 -18.89
N ALA A 13 -4.87 -28.76 -19.16
CA ALA A 13 -5.26 -27.37 -19.42
C ALA A 13 -5.51 -26.55 -18.13
N ALA A 14 -5.74 -27.20 -16.99
CA ALA A 14 -6.01 -26.51 -15.72
C ALA A 14 -4.76 -25.98 -15.00
N LEU A 15 -3.55 -26.38 -15.43
CA LEU A 15 -2.28 -26.04 -14.76
C LEU A 15 -1.61 -24.77 -15.32
N LEU A 16 -2.16 -24.15 -16.38
CA LEU A 16 -1.53 -23.02 -17.08
C LEU A 16 -2.12 -21.64 -16.73
N CYS A 17 -3.11 -21.56 -15.83
CA CYS A 17 -3.74 -20.29 -15.43
C CYS A 17 -3.27 -19.75 -14.07
N SER A 18 -2.15 -20.23 -13.51
CA SER A 18 -1.72 -19.88 -12.15
C SER A 18 -0.66 -18.77 -12.06
N THR A 19 -0.26 -18.13 -13.17
CA THR A 19 0.90 -17.22 -13.16
C THR A 19 0.59 -15.75 -13.39
N LEU A 20 -0.64 -15.28 -13.10
CA LEU A 20 -0.96 -13.84 -13.19
C LEU A 20 -1.76 -13.32 -11.99
N SER A 21 -1.51 -13.84 -10.80
CA SER A 21 -1.96 -13.22 -9.55
C SER A 21 -0.92 -12.21 -9.05
N GLY A 22 -0.63 -11.21 -9.88
CA GLY A 22 0.15 -10.01 -9.52
C GLY A 22 -0.68 -8.73 -9.63
N LEU A 23 -2.00 -8.85 -9.73
CA LEU A 23 -2.90 -7.71 -9.57
C LEU A 23 -3.07 -7.49 -8.06
N THR A 24 -2.26 -6.60 -7.53
CA THR A 24 -2.42 -5.95 -6.23
C THR A 24 -3.76 -5.20 -6.20
N GLY A 25 -4.84 -5.95 -6.01
CA GLY A 25 -6.17 -5.43 -5.68
C GLY A 25 -6.32 -5.09 -4.19
N CYS A 26 -5.22 -4.73 -3.51
CA CYS A 26 -5.22 -4.25 -2.14
C CYS A 26 -4.21 -3.11 -2.08
N LYS A 27 -4.73 -1.91 -1.87
CA LYS A 27 -4.07 -0.74 -1.29
C LYS A 27 -2.56 -0.90 -1.05
N GLY A 28 -1.73 -0.17 -1.80
CA GLY A 28 -0.27 -0.19 -1.60
C GLY A 28 0.11 0.16 -0.16
N ALA A 29 1.23 -0.36 0.34
CA ALA A 29 1.74 -0.05 1.67
C ALA A 29 2.00 1.46 1.84
N CYS A 30 2.40 2.16 0.78
CA CYS A 30 2.54 3.62 0.79
C CYS A 30 1.20 4.34 0.91
N ARG A 31 0.15 3.82 0.26
CA ARG A 31 -1.21 4.33 0.43
C ARG A 31 -1.70 4.08 1.85
N GLU A 32 -1.44 2.90 2.41
CA GLU A 32 -1.80 2.58 3.79
C GLU A 32 -1.08 3.50 4.81
N LEU A 33 0.21 3.76 4.62
CA LEU A 33 0.98 4.64 5.49
C LEU A 33 0.42 6.07 5.45
N SER A 34 0.05 6.55 4.27
CA SER A 34 -0.56 7.87 4.09
C SER A 34 -1.90 7.97 4.82
N GLU A 35 -2.74 6.92 4.76
CA GLU A 35 -4.00 6.91 5.51
C GLU A 35 -3.77 6.85 7.02
N LYS A 36 -2.75 6.10 7.47
CA LYS A 36 -2.36 6.07 8.89
C LYS A 36 -1.90 7.45 9.38
N LEU A 37 -1.21 8.21 8.53
CA LEU A 37 -0.87 9.61 8.80
C LEU A 37 -2.12 10.50 8.90
N CYS A 38 -3.08 10.30 8.00
CA CYS A 38 -4.35 11.04 8.04
C CYS A 38 -5.17 10.74 9.30
N ASP A 39 -5.07 9.53 9.86
CA ASP A 39 -5.69 9.18 11.14
C ASP A 39 -5.15 9.98 12.34
N CYS A 40 -3.99 10.63 12.19
CA CYS A 40 -3.45 11.53 13.21
C CYS A 40 -4.12 12.92 13.22
N SER A 41 -5.01 13.20 12.27
CA SER A 41 -5.72 14.49 12.18
C SER A 41 -6.60 14.77 13.41
N ILE A 42 -6.76 16.04 13.78
CA ILE A 42 -7.48 16.46 14.99
C ILE A 42 -8.99 16.29 14.83
N ASN A 43 -9.49 16.41 13.59
CA ASN A 43 -10.91 16.28 13.30
C ASN A 43 -11.19 15.55 11.98
N SER A 44 -12.46 15.18 11.78
CA SER A 44 -12.90 14.38 10.62
C SER A 44 -12.82 15.14 9.30
N VAL A 45 -12.92 16.46 9.29
CA VAL A 45 -12.83 17.28 8.07
C VAL A 45 -11.39 17.29 7.56
N GLU A 46 -10.42 17.54 8.45
CA GLU A 46 -9.00 17.49 8.14
C GLU A 46 -8.57 16.09 7.68
N LYS A 47 -9.09 15.04 8.33
CA LYS A 47 -8.85 13.67 7.91
C LYS A 47 -9.34 13.42 6.48
N GLU A 48 -10.56 13.82 6.15
CA GLU A 48 -11.13 13.59 4.81
C GLU A 48 -10.32 14.31 3.73
N LEU A 49 -9.94 15.57 3.99
CA LEU A 49 -9.06 16.33 3.09
C LEU A 49 -7.72 15.62 2.90
N CYS A 50 -7.10 15.13 3.98
CA CYS A 50 -5.85 14.39 3.91
C CYS A 50 -5.99 13.09 3.09
N LEU A 51 -7.07 12.33 3.28
CA LEU A 51 -7.32 11.10 2.53
C LEU A 51 -7.49 11.35 1.03
N GLN A 52 -8.14 12.47 0.69
CA GLN A 52 -8.33 12.93 -0.69
C GLN A 52 -6.99 13.33 -1.31
N ASP A 53 -6.19 14.13 -0.61
CA ASP A 53 -4.86 14.56 -1.06
C ASP A 53 -3.94 13.37 -1.27
N ALA A 54 -3.90 12.43 -0.32
CA ALA A 54 -3.14 11.19 -0.46
C ALA A 54 -3.57 10.37 -1.68
N ALA A 55 -4.85 10.41 -2.06
CA ALA A 55 -5.36 9.61 -3.20
C ALA A 55 -4.98 10.28 -4.51
N GLN A 56 -5.05 11.60 -4.51
CA GLN A 56 -4.58 12.41 -5.61
C GLN A 56 -3.07 12.23 -5.84
N GLU A 57 -2.25 12.24 -4.79
CA GLU A 57 -0.80 12.06 -4.95
C GLU A 57 -0.41 10.64 -5.37
N GLU A 58 -1.06 9.60 -4.84
CA GLU A 58 -0.89 8.21 -5.33
C GLU A 58 -1.22 8.10 -6.83
N SER A 59 -2.26 8.80 -7.30
CA SER A 59 -2.61 8.82 -8.73
C SER A 59 -1.62 9.59 -9.60
N ARG A 60 -0.82 10.48 -9.00
CA ARG A 60 0.20 11.29 -9.70
C ARG A 60 1.55 10.60 -9.72
N VAL A 61 1.91 9.93 -8.63
CA VAL A 61 3.18 9.26 -8.43
C VAL A 61 2.88 7.85 -7.96
N GLU A 62 2.96 6.91 -8.90
CA GLU A 62 2.83 5.49 -8.60
C GLU A 62 4.09 5.01 -7.84
N PRO A 63 3.93 4.43 -6.64
CA PRO A 63 5.06 3.91 -5.86
C PRO A 63 5.78 2.79 -6.62
N THR A 64 7.11 2.80 -6.57
CA THR A 64 7.89 1.64 -7.04
C THR A 64 7.79 0.49 -6.05
N PRO A 65 8.06 -0.77 -6.46
CA PRO A 65 8.11 -1.89 -5.53
C PRO A 65 9.08 -1.67 -4.36
N GLU A 66 10.19 -0.96 -4.60
CA GLU A 66 11.15 -0.58 -3.57
C GLU A 66 10.55 0.44 -2.57
N ASP A 67 9.78 1.41 -3.05
CA ASP A 67 9.06 2.37 -2.20
C ASP A 67 8.04 1.65 -1.31
N GLU A 68 7.32 0.68 -1.87
CA GLU A 68 6.33 -0.10 -1.11
C GLU A 68 6.96 -0.84 0.06
N VAL A 69 8.14 -1.45 -0.13
CA VAL A 69 8.88 -2.10 0.97
C VAL A 69 9.32 -1.10 2.04
N ILE A 70 9.72 0.11 1.63
CA ILE A 70 10.09 1.19 2.56
C ILE A 70 8.87 1.64 3.37
N CYS A 71 7.73 1.81 2.70
CA CYS A 71 6.48 2.19 3.34
C CYS A 71 5.98 1.12 4.30
N GLU A 72 6.06 -0.16 3.91
CA GLU A 72 5.68 -1.31 4.75
C GLU A 72 6.51 -1.34 6.04
N ALA A 73 7.82 -1.12 5.96
CA ALA A 73 8.70 -1.05 7.13
C ALA A 73 8.35 0.10 8.11
N LYS A 74 7.66 1.14 7.62
CA LYS A 74 7.25 2.30 8.42
C LYS A 74 5.86 2.13 9.05
N LEU A 75 5.03 1.24 8.51
CA LEU A 75 3.67 1.00 9.00
C LEU A 75 3.66 0.59 10.47
N GLU A 76 4.59 -0.25 10.92
CA GLU A 76 4.64 -0.69 12.32
C GLU A 76 5.13 0.42 13.27
N GLY A 77 6.10 1.24 12.82
CA GLY A 77 6.76 2.25 13.64
C GLY A 77 6.02 3.58 13.76
N CYS A 78 5.17 3.93 12.79
CA CYS A 78 4.51 5.23 12.79
C CYS A 78 3.43 5.34 13.89
N ASP A 79 3.64 6.23 14.86
CA ASP A 79 2.72 6.52 15.98
C ASP A 79 2.34 8.00 16.01
N CYS A 80 1.03 8.29 15.90
CA CYS A 80 0.48 9.65 15.97
C CYS A 80 0.86 10.40 17.25
N LYS A 81 1.13 9.70 18.36
CA LYS A 81 1.54 10.36 19.62
C LYS A 81 2.92 11.00 19.53
N LYS A 82 3.75 10.54 18.60
CA LYS A 82 5.13 11.00 18.40
C LYS A 82 5.31 11.75 17.10
N ILE A 83 4.27 11.93 16.29
CA ILE A 83 4.38 12.52 14.95
C ILE A 83 4.92 13.96 14.95
N GLU A 84 4.79 14.68 16.07
CA GLU A 84 5.37 16.01 16.25
C GLU A 84 6.87 15.98 16.61
N THR A 85 7.38 14.85 17.10
CA THR A 85 8.77 14.68 17.49
C THR A 85 9.67 14.38 16.29
N PRO A 86 10.97 14.74 16.34
CA PRO A 86 11.93 14.36 15.30
C PRO A 86 12.02 12.85 15.07
N GLU A 87 11.89 12.05 16.13
CA GLU A 87 11.88 10.58 16.07
C GLU A 87 10.65 10.06 15.32
N GLY A 88 9.45 10.49 15.72
CA GLY A 88 8.21 10.03 15.08
C GLY A 88 8.10 10.46 13.63
N LYS A 89 8.60 11.66 13.27
CA LYS A 89 8.69 12.09 11.86
C LYS A 89 9.56 11.14 11.02
N ARG A 90 10.67 10.63 11.59
CA ARG A 90 11.54 9.65 10.91
C ARG A 90 10.87 8.28 10.78
N GLU A 91 10.24 7.82 11.87
CA GLU A 91 9.50 6.56 11.92
C GLU A 91 8.37 6.54 10.89
N CYS A 92 7.63 7.65 10.73
CA CYS A 92 6.57 7.80 9.75
C CYS A 92 7.04 8.19 8.33
N GLY A 93 8.34 8.44 8.12
CA GLY A 93 8.87 8.79 6.79
C GLY A 93 8.57 10.22 6.31
N ILE A 94 8.17 11.12 7.21
CA ILE A 94 7.84 12.53 6.92
C ILE A 94 8.91 13.51 7.41
N ALA A 95 10.02 13.01 7.94
CA ALA A 95 11.14 13.83 8.36
C ALA A 95 11.73 14.57 7.15
N ARG A 96 11.73 15.91 7.21
CA ARG A 96 12.45 16.74 6.25
C ARG A 96 13.90 16.87 6.71
N GLU A 97 14.85 16.45 5.88
CA GLU A 97 16.26 16.77 6.11
C GLU A 97 16.43 18.29 6.03
N GLY A 98 16.55 18.96 7.18
CA GLY A 98 16.73 20.41 7.28
C GLY A 98 15.52 21.23 7.74
N GLY A 99 14.45 20.61 8.27
CA GLY A 99 13.38 21.34 8.94
C GLY A 99 13.86 21.90 10.28
N ILE A 100 14.05 23.22 10.38
CA ILE A 100 14.30 23.94 11.63
C ILE A 100 13.02 23.87 12.46
N ASP A 101 13.16 23.45 13.71
CA ASP A 101 12.10 23.33 14.72
C ASP A 101 11.36 24.66 14.96
#